data_AF-A0A8J3BJF5-F1
#
_entry.id   AF-A0A8J3BJF5-F1
#
_cell.length_a   1.000
_cell.length_b   1.000
_cell.length_c   1.000
_cell.angle_alpha   90.00
_cell.angle_beta   90.00
_cell.angle_gamma   90.00
#
_symmetry.space_group_name_H-M   'P 1'
#
loop_
_entity.id
_entity.type
_entity.pdbx_description
1 polymer ?
#
loop_
_entity_poly.entity_id
_entity_poly.type
_entity_poly.pdbx_seq_one_letter_code
_entity_poly.pdbx_strand_id
1 'polypeptide(L)'
;MANYTLDDIRAAAEAKYGSTDINEVDGMTVRLLNPLRLPKKSRTALVDIQKRMDDESVDADQEALLVEAIRLVAQTPKQATALLRAVGDDLAVLAQIFATYAEGTQAGEASASRD
;
A
#
# COMPACT_ATOMS: atom_id res chain seq x y z
N MET A 1 28.74 -21.69 5.99
CA MET A 1 27.95 -20.83 5.10
C MET A 1 26.50 -21.22 5.25
N ALA A 2 25.60 -20.26 5.47
CA ALA A 2 24.18 -20.55 5.39
C ALA A 2 23.82 -20.82 3.92
N ASN A 3 23.13 -21.92 3.65
CA ASN A 3 22.59 -22.24 2.33
C ASN A 3 21.09 -21.96 2.37
N TYR A 4 20.59 -21.19 1.40
CA TYR A 4 19.18 -20.86 1.27
C TYR A 4 18.64 -21.40 -0.05
N THR A 5 17.42 -21.90 -0.04
CA THR A 5 16.67 -22.21 -1.26
C THR A 5 15.96 -20.97 -1.79
N LEU A 6 15.55 -21.01 -3.06
CA LEU A 6 14.74 -19.93 -3.64
C LEU A 6 13.40 -19.78 -2.90
N ASP A 7 12.86 -20.87 -2.36
CA ASP A 7 11.60 -20.84 -1.62
C ASP A 7 11.76 -20.20 -0.23
N ASP A 8 12.91 -20.39 0.43
CA ASP A 8 13.24 -19.66 1.68
C ASP A 8 13.27 -18.15 1.43
N ILE A 9 13.87 -17.72 0.32
CA ILE A 9 13.94 -16.30 -0.06
C ILE A 9 12.55 -15.76 -0.42
N ARG A 10 11.72 -16.54 -1.12
CA ARG A 10 10.34 -16.16 -1.44
C ARG A 10 9.49 -16.01 -0.17
N ALA A 11 9.61 -16.93 0.77
CA ALA A 11 8.90 -16.85 2.05
C ALA A 11 9.33 -15.61 2.85
N ALA A 12 10.63 -15.30 2.90
CA ALA A 12 11.14 -14.09 3.53
C ALA A 12 10.62 -12.81 2.84
N ALA A 13 10.58 -12.80 1.50
CA ALA A 13 10.06 -11.67 0.74
C ALA A 13 8.54 -11.50 0.91
N GLU A 14 7.79 -12.59 1.13
CA GLU A 14 6.37 -12.51 1.42
C GLU A 14 6.11 -11.98 2.83
N ALA A 15 6.86 -12.47 3.82
CA ALA A 15 6.76 -11.97 5.20
C ALA A 15 7.12 -10.48 5.31
N LYS A 16 8.08 -10.00 4.49
CA LYS A 16 8.61 -8.64 4.57
C LYS A 16 7.94 -7.65 3.62
N TYR A 17 7.53 -8.11 2.44
CA TYR A 17 7.01 -7.28 1.35
C TYR A 17 5.69 -7.82 0.80
N GLY A 18 4.92 -8.50 1.65
CA GLY A 18 3.55 -8.94 1.37
C GLY A 18 2.58 -7.76 1.30
N SER A 19 1.30 -8.06 1.08
CA SER A 19 0.25 -7.04 1.07
C SER A 19 -0.22 -6.68 2.49
N THR A 20 -0.79 -5.48 2.61
CA THR A 20 -1.64 -5.10 3.73
C THR A 20 -3.04 -5.62 3.45
N ASP A 21 -3.48 -6.60 4.24
CA ASP A 21 -4.77 -7.28 4.05
C ASP A 21 -5.81 -6.69 5.01
N ILE A 22 -6.89 -6.13 4.44
CA ILE A 22 -8.06 -5.61 5.16
C ILE A 22 -9.20 -6.61 4.95
N ASN A 23 -9.61 -7.27 6.03
CA ASN A 23 -10.63 -8.32 5.99
C ASN A 23 -12.05 -7.76 6.09
N GLU A 24 -13.03 -8.57 5.71
CA GLU A 24 -14.47 -8.32 5.89
C GLU A 24 -15.02 -7.10 5.16
N VAL A 25 -14.28 -6.55 4.20
CA VAL A 25 -14.75 -5.48 3.30
C VAL A 25 -15.76 -6.08 2.32
N ASP A 26 -17.05 -5.86 2.53
CA ASP A 26 -18.13 -6.45 1.74
C ASP A 26 -18.02 -7.98 1.60
N GLY A 27 -17.57 -8.66 2.67
CA GLY A 27 -17.38 -10.11 2.68
C GLY A 27 -16.18 -10.62 1.89
N MET A 28 -15.22 -9.74 1.56
CA MET A 28 -13.95 -10.11 0.92
C MET A 28 -12.74 -9.50 1.63
N THR A 29 -11.57 -10.10 1.41
CA THR A 29 -10.28 -9.51 1.81
C THR A 29 -9.78 -8.59 0.70
N VAL A 30 -9.54 -7.33 1.03
CA VAL A 30 -8.88 -6.36 0.17
C VAL A 30 -7.38 -6.37 0.48
N ARG A 31 -6.57 -6.53 -0.55
CA ARG A 31 -5.11 -6.58 -0.47
C ARG A 31 -4.51 -5.33 -1.09
N LEU A 32 -3.80 -4.54 -0.29
CA LEU A 32 -3.02 -3.41 -0.74
C LEU A 32 -1.57 -3.88 -0.94
N LEU A 33 -1.11 -3.92 -2.18
CA LEU A 33 0.19 -4.45 -2.57
C LEU A 33 1.31 -3.51 -2.15
N ASN A 34 2.35 -4.06 -1.52
CA ASN A 34 3.59 -3.34 -1.26
C ASN A 34 4.15 -2.73 -2.57
N PRO A 35 4.71 -1.51 -2.56
CA PRO A 35 5.24 -0.86 -3.76
C PRO A 35 6.20 -1.76 -4.55
N LEU A 36 7.03 -2.57 -3.89
CA LEU A 36 7.96 -3.49 -4.55
C LEU A 36 7.28 -4.58 -5.39
N ARG A 37 6.00 -4.88 -5.12
CA ARG A 37 5.18 -5.83 -5.87
C ARG A 37 4.37 -5.16 -6.97
N LEU A 38 4.33 -3.83 -7.03
CA LEU A 38 3.62 -3.08 -8.06
C LEU A 38 4.40 -3.01 -9.38
N PRO A 39 3.70 -2.94 -10.53
CA PRO A 39 4.32 -2.61 -11.80
C PRO A 39 5.10 -1.29 -11.72
N LYS A 40 6.19 -1.15 -12.50
CA LYS A 40 7.04 0.06 -12.50
C LYS A 40 6.22 1.34 -12.69
N LYS A 41 5.26 1.34 -13.63
CA LYS A 41 4.38 2.48 -13.89
C LYS A 41 3.57 2.88 -12.65
N SER A 42 3.02 1.89 -11.93
CA SER A 42 2.25 2.13 -10.72
C SER A 42 3.12 2.62 -9.57
N ARG A 43 4.35 2.11 -9.43
CA ARG A 43 5.31 2.65 -8.45
C ARG A 43 5.62 4.13 -8.69
N THR A 44 5.88 4.51 -9.94
CA THR A 44 6.13 5.91 -10.29
C THR A 44 4.93 6.79 -9.98
N ALA A 45 3.72 6.36 -10.36
CA ALA A 45 2.50 7.11 -10.05
C ALA A 45 2.29 7.26 -8.54
N LEU A 46 2.59 6.23 -7.73
CA LEU A 46 2.45 6.31 -6.28
C LEU A 46 3.39 7.36 -5.67
N VAL A 47 4.63 7.41 -6.13
CA VAL A 47 5.61 8.42 -5.71
C VAL A 47 5.15 9.83 -6.09
N ASP A 48 4.58 9.99 -7.27
CA ASP A 48 4.10 11.31 -7.71
C ASP A 48 2.85 11.75 -6.93
N ILE A 49 1.97 10.83 -6.54
CA ILE A 49 0.85 11.10 -5.63
C ILE A 49 1.37 11.51 -4.25
N GLN A 50 2.33 10.80 -3.68
CA GLN A 50 2.92 11.14 -2.38
C GLN A 50 3.55 12.53 -2.38
N LYS A 51 4.31 12.89 -3.42
CA LYS A 51 4.86 14.25 -3.56
C LYS A 51 3.76 15.32 -3.57
N ARG A 52 2.62 15.06 -4.22
CA ARG A 52 1.49 15.99 -4.24
C ARG A 52 0.78 16.08 -2.89
N MET A 53 0.80 15.02 -2.08
CA MET A 53 0.30 15.04 -0.71
C MET A 53 1.22 15.85 0.21
N ASP A 54 2.54 15.77 0.00
CA ASP A 54 3.55 16.47 0.81
C ASP A 54 3.76 17.93 0.40
N ASP A 55 3.27 18.35 -0.77
CA ASP A 55 3.43 19.70 -1.29
C ASP A 55 2.40 20.67 -0.68
N GLU A 56 2.79 21.31 0.43
CA GLU A 56 1.97 22.33 1.12
C GLU A 56 1.66 23.58 0.25
N SER A 57 2.35 23.75 -0.89
CA SER A 57 2.11 24.88 -1.80
C SER A 57 1.00 24.62 -2.82
N VAL A 58 0.56 23.36 -2.94
CA VAL A 58 -0.52 22.94 -3.82
C VAL A 58 -1.78 22.74 -2.99
N ASP A 59 -2.85 23.46 -3.31
CA ASP A 59 -4.20 23.18 -2.78
C ASP A 59 -4.70 21.88 -3.41
N ALA A 60 -4.17 20.77 -2.91
CA ALA A 60 -4.48 19.45 -3.40
C ALA A 60 -5.65 18.85 -2.61
N ASP A 61 -6.66 18.37 -3.33
CA ASP A 61 -7.73 17.58 -2.75
C ASP A 61 -7.16 16.28 -2.16
N GLN A 62 -6.92 16.29 -0.85
CA GLN A 62 -6.30 15.19 -0.12
C GLN A 62 -7.14 13.92 -0.21
N GLU A 63 -8.47 14.05 -0.22
CA GLU A 63 -9.38 12.91 -0.38
C GLU A 63 -9.17 12.27 -1.76
N ALA A 64 -9.19 13.08 -2.83
CA ALA A 64 -8.97 12.58 -4.17
C ALA A 64 -7.61 11.89 -4.33
N LEU A 65 -6.55 12.44 -3.72
CA LEU A 65 -5.23 11.84 -3.72
C LEU A 65 -5.18 10.49 -2.98
N LEU A 66 -5.82 10.40 -1.81
CA LEU A 66 -5.89 9.15 -1.03
C LEU A 66 -6.70 8.08 -1.78
N VAL A 67 -7.82 8.46 -2.39
CA VAL A 67 -8.62 7.59 -3.25
C VAL A 67 -7.80 7.08 -4.44
N GLU A 68 -7.04 7.96 -5.09
CA GLU A 68 -6.15 7.61 -6.21
C GLU A 68 -5.07 6.61 -5.76
N ALA A 69 -4.43 6.87 -4.62
CA ALA A 69 -3.42 5.99 -4.04
C ALA A 69 -3.99 4.61 -3.72
N ILE A 70 -5.16 4.52 -3.07
CA ILE A 70 -5.81 3.24 -2.75
C ILE A 70 -6.12 2.43 -4.01
N ARG A 71 -6.65 3.09 -5.06
CA ARG A 71 -6.91 2.43 -6.35
C ARG A 71 -5.65 1.86 -6.99
N LEU A 72 -4.54 2.58 -6.83
CA LEU A 72 -3.26 2.22 -7.42
C LEU A 72 -2.61 1.02 -6.73
N VAL A 73 -2.73 0.93 -5.41
CA VAL A 73 -2.06 -0.10 -4.60
C VAL A 73 -2.93 -1.34 -4.39
N ALA A 74 -4.24 -1.26 -4.58
CA ALA A 74 -5.12 -2.43 -4.49
C ALA A 74 -4.75 -3.50 -5.54
N GLN A 75 -4.82 -4.77 -5.14
CA GLN A 75 -4.49 -5.89 -6.03
C GLN A 75 -5.39 -5.95 -7.28
N THR A 76 -6.65 -5.53 -7.17
CA THR A 76 -7.58 -5.46 -8.30
C THR A 76 -8.44 -4.20 -8.22
N PRO A 77 -8.95 -3.69 -9.36
CA PRO A 77 -9.90 -2.58 -9.36
C PRO A 77 -11.16 -2.88 -8.53
N LYS A 78 -11.63 -4.14 -8.54
CA LYS A 78 -12.77 -4.57 -7.74
C LYS A 78 -12.52 -4.41 -6.24
N GLN A 79 -11.32 -4.77 -5.77
CA GLN A 79 -10.92 -4.60 -4.38
C GLN A 79 -10.87 -3.12 -3.97
N ALA A 80 -10.29 -2.26 -4.81
CA ALA A 80 -10.28 -0.82 -4.56
C ALA A 80 -11.70 -0.26 -4.44
N THR A 81 -12.58 -0.59 -5.38
CA THR A 81 -13.97 -0.12 -5.36
C THR A 81 -14.73 -0.62 -4.13
N ALA A 82 -14.52 -1.88 -3.72
CA ALA A 82 -15.14 -2.42 -2.51
C ALA A 82 -14.67 -1.66 -1.25
N LEU A 83 -13.37 -1.45 -1.11
CA LEU A 83 -12.81 -0.70 0.02
C LEU A 83 -13.32 0.73 0.06
N LEU A 84 -13.21 1.46 -1.05
CA LEU A 84 -13.65 2.85 -1.11
C LEU A 84 -15.16 3.01 -0.87
N ARG A 85 -15.97 2.06 -1.35
CA ARG A 85 -17.42 2.05 -1.04
C ARG A 85 -17.68 1.81 0.44
N ALA A 86 -16.96 0.89 1.07
CA ALA A 86 -17.12 0.60 2.49
C ALA A 86 -16.68 1.77 3.38
N VAL A 87 -15.69 2.54 2.93
CA VAL A 87 -15.21 3.75 3.62
C VAL A 87 -16.15 4.94 3.42
N GLY A 88 -16.71 5.10 2.20
CA GLY A 88 -17.53 6.27 1.86
C GLY A 88 -16.70 7.55 1.87
N ASP A 89 -17.31 8.64 2.35
CA ASP A 89 -16.70 9.99 2.38
C ASP A 89 -15.91 10.25 3.69
N ASP A 90 -15.57 9.19 4.44
CA ASP A 90 -14.81 9.32 5.68
C ASP A 90 -13.31 9.49 5.39
N LEU A 91 -12.90 10.74 5.26
CA LEU A 91 -11.51 11.13 5.02
C LEU A 91 -10.55 10.62 6.11
N ALA A 92 -11.00 10.57 7.38
CA ALA A 92 -10.16 10.10 8.48
C ALA A 92 -9.84 8.61 8.33
N VAL A 93 -10.83 7.81 7.92
CA VAL A 93 -10.64 6.38 7.63
C VAL A 93 -9.76 6.18 6.40
N LEU A 94 -9.95 6.96 5.32
CA LEU A 94 -9.07 6.91 4.14
C LEU A 94 -7.60 7.20 4.52
N ALA A 95 -7.37 8.25 5.30
CA ALA A 95 -6.04 8.63 5.76
C ALA A 95 -5.42 7.52 6.62
N GLN A 96 -6.19 6.94 7.55
CA GLN A 96 -5.69 5.85 8.41
C GLN A 96 -5.38 4.58 7.62
N ILE A 97 -6.17 4.23 6.61
CA ILE A 97 -5.88 3.11 5.71
C ILE A 97 -4.54 3.33 5.01
N PHE A 98 -4.32 4.53 4.45
CA PHE A 98 -3.09 4.82 3.74
C PHE A 98 -1.88 4.90 4.67
N ALA A 99 -2.03 5.43 5.88
CA ALA A 99 -0.98 5.42 6.90
C ALA A 99 -0.61 3.98 7.31
N THR A 100 -1.61 3.12 7.56
CA THR A 100 -1.40 1.70 7.90
C THR A 100 -0.68 0.96 6.77
N TYR A 101 -1.05 1.26 5.52
CA TYR A 101 -0.33 0.77 4.34
C TYR A 101 1.13 1.25 4.33
N ALA A 102 1.37 2.56 4.49
CA ALA A 102 2.70 3.14 4.45
C ALA A 102 3.62 2.55 5.53
N GLU A 103 3.15 2.39 6.76
CA GLU A 103 3.90 1.74 7.86
C GLU A 103 4.30 0.30 7.51
N GLY A 104 3.36 -0.47 6.94
CA GLY A 104 3.63 -1.84 6.48
C GLY A 104 4.69 -1.90 5.38
N THR A 105 4.80 -0.85 4.55
CA THR A 105 5.84 -0.77 3.52
C THR A 105 7.21 -0.39 4.07
N GLN A 106 7.26 0.52 5.05
CA GLN A 106 8.50 0.97 5.70
C GLN A 106 9.10 -0.08 6.64
N ALA A 107 8.28 -0.89 7.29
CA ALA A 107 8.76 -2.02 8.11
C ALA A 107 9.63 -3.01 7.31
N GLY A 108 9.35 -3.14 6.01
CA GLY A 108 10.19 -3.90 5.07
C GLY A 108 11.52 -3.22 4.73
N GLU A 109 11.68 -1.92 4.95
CA GLU A 109 12.95 -1.20 4.70
C GLU A 109 13.83 -1.17 5.96
N ALA A 110 13.22 -1.17 7.15
CA ALA A 110 13.92 -1.01 8.43
C ALA A 110 14.79 -2.21 8.88
N SER A 111 14.59 -3.43 8.36
CA SER A 111 15.38 -4.60 8.80
C SER A 111 16.80 -4.67 8.23
N ALA A 112 17.29 -3.65 7.53
CA ALA A 112 18.62 -3.66 6.88
C ALA A 112 19.77 -3.15 7.75
N SER A 113 19.58 -2.85 9.05
CA SER A 113 20.67 -2.42 9.93
C SER A 113 20.60 -3.03 11.33
N ARG A 114 21.08 -4.26 11.49
CA ARG A 114 21.58 -4.80 12.75
C ARG A 114 22.74 -5.75 12.44
N ASP A 115 23.96 -5.19 12.43
CA ASP A 115 25.20 -5.92 12.74
C ASP A 115 25.38 -5.97 14.27
#